data_AF-A0A7V6IVC2-F1
#
_entry.id   AF-A0A7V6IVC2-F1
#
_cell.length_a   1.000
_cell.length_b   1.000
_cell.length_c   1.000
_cell.angle_alpha   90.00
_cell.angle_beta   90.00
_cell.angle_gamma   90.00
#
_symmetry.space_group_name_H-M   'P 1'
#
loop_
_entity.id
_entity.type
_entity.pdbx_description
1 polymer ?
#
loop_
_entity_poly.entity_id
_entity_poly.type
_entity_poly.pdbx_seq_one_letter_code
_entity_poly.pdbx_strand_id
1 'polypeptide(L)' 'MSTRNYKYYRGKGIGKLVMKTVIERLRYLGFKKIYNSAVYKWNIVTQKMHESLGFVVVDETEREYINELNL' A
#
# COMPACT_ATOMS: atom_id res chain seq x y z
N MET A 1 4.61 -1.81 -30.53
CA MET A 1 4.91 -2.33 -29.18
C MET A 1 5.09 -1.14 -28.23
N SER A 2 4.16 -0.89 -27.31
CA SER A 2 4.24 0.22 -26.36
C SER A 2 5.18 -0.16 -25.21
N THR A 3 6.42 0.35 -25.24
CA THR A 3 7.35 0.31 -24.11
C THR A 3 6.85 1.27 -23.03
N ARG A 4 5.87 0.81 -22.22
CA ARG A 4 5.39 1.53 -21.03
C ARG A 4 6.58 1.73 -20.09
N ASN A 5 7.14 2.94 -20.09
CA ASN A 5 8.23 3.37 -19.23
C ASN A 5 7.76 3.46 -17.76
N TYR A 6 7.53 2.30 -17.12
CA TYR A 6 7.13 2.23 -15.71
C TYR A 6 8.13 2.94 -14.79
N LYS A 7 9.41 3.00 -15.21
CA LYS A 7 10.47 3.72 -14.51
C LYS A 7 10.18 5.22 -14.39
N TYR A 8 9.52 5.84 -15.37
CA TYR A 8 9.24 7.27 -15.38
C TYR A 8 8.27 7.70 -14.27
N TYR A 9 7.44 6.77 -13.79
CA TYR A 9 6.44 7.01 -12.76
C TYR A 9 6.91 6.58 -11.36
N ARG A 10 8.07 5.92 -11.24
CA ARG A 10 8.65 5.54 -9.95
C ARG A 10 9.24 6.76 -9.24
N GLY A 11 9.24 6.71 -7.91
CA GLY A 11 9.81 7.77 -7.07
C GLY A 11 8.99 9.07 -7.00
N LYS A 12 7.90 9.19 -7.77
CA LYS A 12 7.05 10.40 -7.82
C LYS A 12 5.90 10.43 -6.82
N GLY A 13 5.87 9.49 -5.87
CA GLY A 13 4.79 9.40 -4.87
C GLY A 13 3.42 8.96 -5.41
N ILE A 14 3.32 8.59 -6.70
CA ILE A 14 2.04 8.21 -7.34
C ILE A 14 1.36 7.05 -6.62
N GLY A 15 2.12 6.02 -6.22
CA GLY A 15 1.56 4.89 -5.45
C GLY A 15 0.93 5.33 -4.13
N LYS A 16 1.56 6.28 -3.43
CA LYS A 16 1.03 6.84 -2.18
C LYS A 16 -0.25 7.64 -2.45
N LEU A 17 -0.28 8.43 -3.52
CA LEU A 17 -1.47 9.19 -3.92
C LEU A 17 -2.65 8.27 -4.22
N VAL A 18 -2.43 7.22 -5.01
CA VAL A 18 -3.45 6.22 -5.33
C VAL A 18 -3.98 5.56 -4.06
N MET A 19 -3.09 5.09 -3.18
CA MET A 19 -3.49 4.41 -1.95
C MET A 19 -4.25 5.34 -1.00
N LYS A 20 -3.85 6.62 -0.92
CA LYS A 20 -4.58 7.64 -0.15
C LYS A 20 -6.00 7.84 -0.69
N THR A 21 -6.18 7.95 -2.00
CA THR A 21 -7.52 8.07 -2.61
C THR A 21 -8.38 6.84 -2.34
N VAL A 22 -7.80 5.64 -2.35
CA VAL A 22 -8.51 4.40 -1.97
C VAL A 22 -8.97 4.46 -0.51
N ILE A 23 -8.08 4.81 0.41
CA ILE A 23 -8.39 4.93 1.85
C ILE A 23 -9.52 5.94 2.08
N GLU A 24 -9.45 7.12 1.47
CA GLU A 24 -10.48 8.16 1.56
C GLU A 24 -11.83 7.66 1.04
N ARG A 25 -11.83 6.94 -0.09
CA ARG A 25 -13.06 6.35 -0.64
C ARG A 25 -13.66 5.29 0.29
N LEU A 26 -12.84 4.45 0.90
CA LEU A 26 -13.32 3.44 1.84
C LEU A 26 -13.90 4.07 3.11
N ARG A 27 -13.26 5.12 3.65
CA ARG A 27 -13.79 5.92 4.77
C ARG A 27 -15.16 6.52 4.43
N TYR A 28 -15.27 7.14 3.25
CA TYR A 28 -16.53 7.71 2.76
C TYR A 28 -17.65 6.67 2.66
N LEU A 29 -17.32 5.45 2.24
CA LEU A 29 -18.27 4.34 2.14
C LEU A 29 -18.59 3.66 3.48
N GLY A 30 -17.99 4.12 4.59
CA GLY A 30 -18.27 3.60 5.94
C GLY A 30 -17.49 2.35 6.33
N PHE A 31 -16.51 1.92 5.53
CA PHE A 31 -15.60 0.83 5.93
C PHE A 31 -14.78 1.25 7.14
N LYS A 32 -14.53 0.28 8.03
CA LYS A 32 -13.85 0.52 9.31
C LYS A 32 -12.40 0.04 9.33
N LYS A 33 -12.04 -0.87 8.42
CA LYS A 33 -10.72 -1.47 8.44
C LYS A 33 -10.38 -2.10 7.09
N ILE A 34 -9.10 -2.03 6.73
CA ILE A 34 -8.48 -2.81 5.65
C ILE A 34 -7.74 -3.97 6.32
N TYR A 35 -8.01 -5.19 5.84
CA TYR A 35 -7.41 -6.42 6.34
C TYR A 35 -6.51 -7.05 5.26
N ASN A 36 -5.55 -7.84 5.72
CA ASN A 36 -4.78 -8.77 4.89
C ASN A 36 -4.05 -8.14 3.68
N SER A 37 -3.48 -6.94 3.85
CA SER A 37 -2.67 -6.29 2.81
C SER A 37 -1.24 -6.86 2.82
N ALA A 38 -0.97 -7.81 1.93
CA ALA A 38 0.32 -8.47 1.82
C ALA A 38 1.36 -7.60 1.07
N VAL A 39 2.54 -7.44 1.66
CA VAL A 39 3.67 -6.70 1.09
C VAL A 39 4.94 -7.54 1.18
N TYR A 40 5.59 -7.80 0.05
CA TYR A 40 6.87 -8.53 0.04
C TYR A 40 7.94 -7.87 0.91
N LYS A 41 8.69 -8.70 1.66
CA LYS A 41 9.79 -8.27 2.56
C LYS A 41 10.94 -7.56 1.82
N TRP A 42 11.14 -7.86 0.53
CA TRP A 42 12.13 -7.18 -0.30
C TRP A 42 11.64 -5.84 -0.88
N ASN A 43 10.32 -5.56 -0.83
CA ASN A 43 9.73 -4.36 -1.42
C ASN A 43 9.66 -3.20 -0.42
N ILE A 44 10.85 -2.68 -0.08
CA ILE A 44 11.02 -1.61 0.92
C ILE A 44 10.21 -0.34 0.59
N VAL A 45 10.07 -0.01 -0.70
CA VAL A 45 9.31 1.17 -1.13
C VAL A 45 7.84 1.04 -0.75
N THR A 46 7.25 -0.15 -0.92
CA THR A 46 5.85 -0.41 -0.60
C THR A 46 5.64 -0.50 0.91
N GLN A 47 6.59 -1.07 1.65
CA GLN A 47 6.56 -1.11 3.12
C GLN A 47 6.53 0.31 3.71
N LYS A 48 7.48 1.16 3.32
CA LYS A 48 7.52 2.56 3.76
C LYS A 48 6.27 3.34 3.38
N MET A 49 5.70 3.06 2.20
CA MET A 49 4.46 3.68 1.78
C MET A 49 3.30 3.28 2.71
N HIS A 50 3.13 1.99 3.00
CA HIS A 50 2.10 1.46 3.89
C HIS A 50 2.25 2.04 5.31
N GLU A 51 3.44 1.98 5.88
CA GLU A 51 3.76 2.57 7.19
C GLU A 51 3.39 4.05 7.23
N SER A 52 3.77 4.83 6.20
CA SER A 52 3.46 6.27 6.13
C SER A 52 1.97 6.60 5.96
N LEU A 53 1.13 5.60 5.69
CA LEU A 53 -0.33 5.71 5.58
C LEU A 53 -1.04 5.14 6.82
N GLY A 54 -0.29 4.69 7.83
CA GLY A 54 -0.82 4.17 9.10
C GLY A 54 -1.13 2.67 9.09
N PHE A 55 -0.72 1.93 8.06
CA PHE A 55 -0.79 0.47 8.12
C PHE A 55 0.17 -0.07 9.17
N VAL A 56 -0.24 -1.13 9.84
CA VAL A 56 0.55 -1.87 10.82
C VAL A 56 0.69 -3.31 10.38
N VAL A 57 1.87 -3.90 10.58
CA VAL A 57 2.09 -5.34 10.36
C VAL A 57 1.40 -6.10 11.49
N VAL A 58 0.56 -7.06 11.15
CA VAL A 58 -0.16 -7.92 12.11
C VAL A 58 0.26 -9.38 12.05
N ASP A 59 0.84 -9.80 10.92
CA ASP A 59 1.32 -11.16 10.69
C ASP A 59 2.40 -11.14 9.60
N GLU A 60 3.10 -12.26 9.41
CA GLU A 60 4.07 -12.43 8.34
C GLU A 60 4.17 -13.86 7.85
N THR A 61 4.57 -14.00 6.58
CA THR A 61 4.99 -15.27 6.00
C THR A 61 6.52 -15.26 5.80
N GLU A 62 7.06 -16.33 5.22
CA GLU A 62 8.46 -16.36 4.78
C GLU A 62 8.80 -15.18 3.86
N ARG A 63 7.83 -14.70 3.05
CA ARG A 63 8.09 -13.74 1.96
C ARG A 63 7.39 -12.40 2.12
N GLU A 64 6.36 -12.30 2.95
CA GLU A 64 5.45 -11.14 2.99
C GLU A 64 5.17 -10.70 4.41
N TYR A 65 5.00 -9.39 4.60
CA TYR A 65 4.33 -8.81 5.75
C TYR A 65 2.85 -8.66 5.46
N ILE A 66 2.00 -9.06 6.39
CA ILE A 66 0.56 -8.88 6.31
C ILE A 66 0.20 -7.64 7.13
N ASN A 67 -0.41 -6.65 6.47
CA ASN A 67 -0.70 -5.35 7.05
C ASN A 67 -2.20 -5.10 7.18
N GLU A 68 -2.57 -4.34 8.20
CA GLU A 68 -3.92 -3.85 8.43
C GLU A 68 -3.93 -2.34 8.65
N LEU A 69 -5.04 -1.69 8.32
CA LEU A 69 -5.25 -0.27 8.58
C LEU A 69 -6.65 -0.03 9.12
N ASN A 70 -6.74 0.60 10.29
CA ASN A 70 -8.01 1.13 10.79
C ASN A 70 -8.38 2.39 9.99
N LEU A 71 -9.61 2.40 9.46
CA LEU A 71 -10.20 3.47 8.67
C LEU A 71 -11.11 4.36 9.51
#